data_AF-G5AB92-F1
#
_entry.id   AF-G5AB92-F1
#
_cell.length_a   1.000
_cell.length_b   1.000
_cell.length_c   1.000
_cell.angle_alpha   90.00
_cell.angle_beta   90.00
_cell.angle_gamma   90.00
#
_symmetry.space_group_name_H-M   'P 1'
#
loop_
_entity.id
_entity.type
_entity.pdbx_description
1 polymer ?
#
loop_
_entity_poly.entity_id
_entity_poly.type
_entity_poly.pdbx_seq_one_letter_code
_entity_poly.pdbx_strand_id
1 'polypeptide(L)'
;RIRKDWDMSAPAEKDTYKNAIAAAVDSGDYIKIVEMHTEMRSEMEAHRQCMFVYWHRLFLAVFENMLRGQGPQFACVTVPYFNWIVAAARATAGTCSSFADCMAITEELGGSSNGTEVTLNINGEENFGRCVSEPPLNHFCQLSSLNGTACARCLPRSDWSQAPIPSSTTYASIRQQVFKGKSIGQMSPLVHANLDGTMGTFASPAEPLFWSHHAMIDLLHTIFHKCRVGT
;
A
#
# COMPACT_ATOMS: atom_id res chain seq x y z
N ARG A 1 9.47 7.66 15.73
CA ARG A 1 8.68 8.05 14.53
C ARG A 1 7.23 7.72 14.82
N ILE A 2 6.27 8.49 14.31
CA ILE A 2 4.83 8.26 14.54
C ILE A 2 4.17 8.09 13.18
N ARG A 3 3.65 6.88 12.89
CA ARG A 3 2.78 6.65 11.75
C ARG A 3 1.36 7.07 12.12
N LYS A 4 0.67 7.75 11.22
CA LYS A 4 -0.67 8.31 11.44
C LYS A 4 -1.66 7.74 10.45
N ASP A 5 -2.93 7.82 10.80
CA ASP A 5 -4.02 7.61 9.84
C ASP A 5 -3.88 8.66 8.73
N TRP A 6 -4.06 8.24 7.48
CA TRP A 6 -4.07 9.16 6.34
C TRP A 6 -5.12 10.26 6.51
N ASP A 7 -6.33 9.92 6.95
CA ASP A 7 -7.42 10.88 7.11
C ASP A 7 -7.15 11.89 8.24
N MET A 8 -6.23 11.56 9.16
CA MET A 8 -5.80 12.43 10.26
C MET A 8 -4.47 13.15 9.98
N SER A 9 -3.88 12.93 8.80
CA SER A 9 -2.63 13.57 8.40
C SER A 9 -2.90 14.96 7.84
N ALA A 10 -2.06 15.93 8.19
CA ALA A 10 -2.18 17.28 7.66
C ALA A 10 -1.91 17.30 6.14
N PRO A 11 -2.48 18.25 5.37
CA PRO A 11 -2.23 18.36 3.93
C PRO A 11 -0.74 18.38 3.57
N ALA A 12 0.07 19.15 4.34
CA ALA A 12 1.52 19.19 4.14
C ALA A 12 2.22 17.85 4.39
N GLU A 13 1.71 17.01 5.31
CA GLU A 13 2.26 15.67 5.56
C GLU A 13 1.96 14.74 4.38
N LYS A 14 0.72 14.82 3.85
CA LYS A 14 0.30 14.06 2.65
C LYS A 14 1.12 14.45 1.43
N ASP A 15 1.32 15.75 1.21
CA ASP A 15 2.15 16.25 0.10
C ASP A 15 3.62 15.85 0.25
N THR A 16 4.16 15.92 1.47
CA THR A 16 5.53 15.44 1.75
C THR A 16 5.68 13.96 1.43
N TYR A 17 4.69 13.13 1.77
CA TYR A 17 4.71 11.69 1.49
C TYR A 17 4.62 11.41 -0.03
N LYS A 18 3.68 12.03 -0.75
CA LYS A 18 3.55 11.88 -2.21
C LYS A 18 4.82 12.32 -2.94
N ASN A 19 5.40 13.46 -2.53
CA ASN A 19 6.63 13.98 -3.12
C ASN A 19 7.85 13.11 -2.80
N ALA A 20 7.91 12.49 -1.62
CA ALA A 20 8.96 11.54 -1.29
C ALA A 20 8.88 10.28 -2.16
N ILE A 21 7.67 9.78 -2.45
CA ILE A 21 7.46 8.68 -3.39
C ILE A 21 7.90 9.07 -4.79
N ALA A 22 7.45 10.23 -5.29
CA ALA A 22 7.85 10.72 -6.61
C ALA A 22 9.38 10.83 -6.74
N ALA A 23 10.05 11.41 -5.73
CA ALA A 23 11.51 11.51 -5.69
C ALA A 23 12.21 10.14 -5.67
N ALA A 24 11.67 9.17 -4.90
CA ALA A 24 12.17 7.80 -4.86
C ALA A 24 12.02 7.06 -6.20
N VAL A 25 10.95 7.35 -6.93
CA VAL A 25 10.73 6.80 -8.27
C VAL A 25 11.72 7.42 -9.26
N ASP A 26 11.86 8.75 -9.23
CA ASP A 26 12.77 9.50 -10.11
C ASP A 26 14.24 9.10 -9.91
N SER A 27 14.65 8.76 -8.68
CA SER A 27 16.00 8.26 -8.37
C SER A 27 16.21 6.79 -8.74
N GLY A 28 15.16 6.05 -9.06
CA GLY A 28 15.18 4.60 -9.31
C GLY A 28 15.30 3.75 -8.05
N ASP A 29 15.20 4.33 -6.85
CA ASP A 29 15.24 3.56 -5.60
C ASP A 29 13.92 2.83 -5.32
N TYR A 30 12.79 3.40 -5.74
CA TYR A 30 11.48 2.80 -5.53
C TYR A 30 11.38 1.43 -6.24
N ILE A 31 11.81 1.34 -7.51
CA ILE A 31 11.74 0.08 -8.26
C ILE A 31 12.64 -1.01 -7.66
N LYS A 32 13.78 -0.67 -7.06
CA LYS A 32 14.62 -1.65 -6.35
C LYS A 32 13.89 -2.30 -5.17
N ILE A 33 13.07 -1.53 -4.46
CA ILE A 33 12.26 -2.05 -3.36
C ILE A 33 11.17 -3.00 -3.89
N VAL A 34 10.55 -2.68 -5.05
CA VAL A 34 9.62 -3.59 -5.72
C VAL A 34 10.31 -4.88 -6.14
N GLU A 35 11.50 -4.78 -6.74
CA GLU A 35 12.32 -5.91 -7.17
C GLU A 35 12.61 -6.88 -6.01
N MET A 36 12.91 -6.36 -4.81
CA MET A 36 13.12 -7.17 -3.60
C MET A 36 11.90 -8.04 -3.25
N HIS A 37 10.68 -7.57 -3.46
CA HIS A 37 9.48 -8.33 -3.15
C HIS A 37 9.11 -9.33 -4.24
N THR A 38 9.36 -8.99 -5.50
CA THR A 38 9.14 -9.88 -6.65
C THR A 38 10.20 -10.97 -6.82
N GLU A 39 11.37 -10.83 -6.18
CA GLU A 39 12.37 -11.89 -6.16
C GLU A 39 11.85 -13.11 -5.39
N MET A 40 11.87 -14.28 -6.03
CA MET A 40 11.12 -15.45 -5.54
C MET A 40 11.60 -15.98 -4.18
N ARG A 41 12.90 -15.90 -3.85
CA ARG A 41 13.36 -16.34 -2.51
C ARG A 41 12.81 -15.42 -1.44
N SER A 42 12.86 -14.12 -1.68
CA SER A 42 12.29 -13.09 -0.82
C SER A 42 10.77 -13.23 -0.70
N GLU A 43 10.06 -13.51 -1.79
CA GLU A 43 8.60 -13.78 -1.77
C GLU A 43 8.26 -14.95 -0.85
N MET A 44 9.01 -16.05 -0.94
CA MET A 44 8.83 -17.23 -0.09
C MET A 44 9.15 -16.96 1.39
N GLU A 45 10.06 -16.02 1.66
CA GLU A 45 10.34 -15.53 3.03
C GLU A 45 9.27 -14.55 3.54
N ALA A 46 8.58 -13.87 2.64
CA ALA A 46 7.56 -12.89 2.96
C ALA A 46 6.15 -13.49 3.16
N HIS A 47 5.82 -14.60 2.49
CA HIS A 47 4.44 -15.12 2.46
C HIS A 47 4.32 -16.61 2.80
N ARG A 48 3.09 -17.00 3.22
CA ARG A 48 2.71 -18.39 3.54
C ARG A 48 3.53 -19.04 4.66
N GLN A 49 4.12 -18.22 5.53
CA GLN A 49 4.89 -18.64 6.70
C GLN A 49 4.69 -17.65 7.88
N CYS A 50 5.31 -17.97 9.02
CA CYS A 50 5.08 -17.26 10.28
C CYS A 50 5.74 -15.87 10.38
N MET A 51 6.70 -15.57 9.51
CA MET A 51 7.39 -14.28 9.42
C MET A 51 6.66 -13.23 8.61
N PHE A 52 5.51 -13.52 7.96
CA PHE A 52 4.78 -12.55 7.13
C PHE A 52 4.77 -11.13 7.72
N VAL A 53 4.34 -11.00 8.98
CA VAL A 53 4.23 -9.69 9.63
C VAL A 53 5.60 -9.08 9.96
N TYR A 54 6.58 -9.90 10.35
CA TYR A 54 7.93 -9.43 10.71
C TYR A 54 8.73 -9.02 9.47
N TRP A 55 8.62 -9.77 8.38
CA TRP A 55 9.23 -9.47 7.11
C TRP A 55 8.67 -8.14 6.58
N HIS A 56 7.34 -7.99 6.54
CA HIS A 56 6.71 -6.75 6.09
C HIS A 56 6.97 -5.56 7.03
N ARG A 57 7.13 -5.78 8.34
CA ARG A 57 7.60 -4.74 9.28
C ARG A 57 8.99 -4.24 8.92
N LEU A 58 9.93 -5.14 8.63
CA LEU A 58 11.27 -4.75 8.18
C LEU A 58 11.20 -4.03 6.84
N PHE A 59 10.41 -4.56 5.90
CA PHE A 59 10.23 -3.97 4.58
C PHE A 59 9.69 -2.53 4.64
N LEU A 60 8.69 -2.28 5.50
CA LEU A 60 8.20 -0.93 5.79
C LEU A 60 9.27 -0.01 6.37
N ALA A 61 10.14 -0.52 7.25
CA ALA A 61 11.22 0.28 7.83
C ALA A 61 12.29 0.64 6.78
N VAL A 62 12.61 -0.30 5.89
CA VAL A 62 13.52 -0.08 4.75
C VAL A 62 12.92 0.96 3.80
N PHE A 63 11.66 0.80 3.41
CA PHE A 63 10.95 1.75 2.55
C PHE A 63 10.92 3.16 3.17
N GLU A 64 10.55 3.28 4.43
CA GLU A 64 10.51 4.58 5.12
C GLU A 64 11.89 5.24 5.19
N ASN A 65 12.96 4.46 5.42
CA ASN A 65 14.33 4.97 5.39
C ASN A 65 14.75 5.40 3.98
N MET A 66 14.37 4.66 2.95
CA MET A 66 14.62 5.00 1.56
C MET A 66 13.94 6.32 1.17
N LEU A 67 12.67 6.53 1.57
CA LEU A 67 11.98 7.81 1.36
C LEU A 67 12.69 8.99 2.04
N ARG A 68 13.15 8.79 3.29
CA ARG A 68 13.90 9.81 4.04
C ARG A 68 15.28 10.09 3.43
N GLY A 69 15.83 9.13 2.69
CA GLY A 69 17.09 9.25 1.95
C GLY A 69 17.00 10.12 0.69
N GLN A 70 15.79 10.42 0.21
CA GLN A 70 15.60 11.20 -1.03
C GLN A 70 15.88 12.71 -0.86
N GLY A 71 16.17 13.17 0.36
CA GLY A 71 16.62 14.54 0.61
C GLY A 71 16.25 15.05 2.01
N PRO A 72 16.90 16.14 2.48
CA PRO A 72 16.66 16.72 3.80
C PRO A 72 15.19 17.10 4.07
N GLN A 73 14.45 17.50 3.03
CA GLN A 73 13.02 17.83 3.13
C GLN A 73 12.14 16.63 3.48
N PHE A 74 12.59 15.40 3.21
CA PHE A 74 11.89 14.16 3.55
C PHE A 74 12.41 13.53 4.84
N ALA A 75 13.37 14.17 5.54
CA ALA A 75 14.01 13.63 6.74
C ALA A 75 13.03 13.36 7.90
N CYS A 76 11.79 13.83 7.85
CA CYS A 76 10.76 13.55 8.85
C CYS A 76 9.58 12.72 8.32
N VAL A 77 9.60 12.29 7.05
CA VAL A 77 8.50 11.49 6.50
C VAL A 77 8.36 10.16 7.24
N THR A 78 7.11 9.74 7.40
CA THR A 78 6.69 8.45 7.97
C THR A 78 5.61 7.86 7.10
N VAL A 79 5.56 6.54 6.99
CA VAL A 79 4.50 5.85 6.22
C VAL A 79 3.16 6.00 6.96
N PRO A 80 2.13 6.62 6.36
CA PRO A 80 0.79 6.66 6.94
C PRO A 80 0.12 5.28 6.84
N TYR A 81 -0.92 5.02 7.62
CA TYR A 81 -1.68 3.76 7.51
C TYR A 81 -3.04 3.94 6.87
N PHE A 82 -3.46 2.93 6.11
CA PHE A 82 -4.75 2.84 5.45
C PHE A 82 -5.77 2.22 6.39
N ASN A 83 -6.58 3.05 7.05
CA ASN A 83 -7.50 2.60 8.09
C ASN A 83 -8.82 2.05 7.51
N TRP A 84 -8.75 0.85 6.94
CA TRP A 84 -9.91 0.16 6.38
C TRP A 84 -11.00 -0.17 7.43
N ILE A 85 -10.73 -0.09 8.74
CA ILE A 85 -11.76 -0.25 9.79
C ILE A 85 -12.73 0.94 9.75
N VAL A 86 -12.21 2.15 9.54
CA VAL A 86 -13.04 3.36 9.37
C VAL A 86 -13.81 3.28 8.06
N ALA A 87 -13.19 2.80 6.98
CA ALA A 87 -13.87 2.55 5.71
C ALA A 87 -15.08 1.62 5.90
N ALA A 88 -14.88 0.49 6.60
CA ALA A 88 -15.94 -0.47 6.87
C ALA A 88 -17.06 0.11 7.74
N ALA A 89 -16.73 0.97 8.71
CA ALA A 89 -17.72 1.66 9.52
C ALA A 89 -18.58 2.64 8.70
N ARG A 90 -17.94 3.42 7.80
CA ARG A 90 -18.63 4.34 6.87
C ARG A 90 -19.55 3.56 5.91
N ALA A 91 -19.07 2.46 5.34
CA ALA A 91 -19.87 1.60 4.48
C ALA A 91 -21.08 1.00 5.23
N THR A 92 -20.88 0.55 6.47
CA THR A 92 -21.98 0.02 7.31
C THR A 92 -23.02 1.10 7.65
N ALA A 93 -22.59 2.36 7.79
CA ALA A 93 -23.46 3.49 8.01
C ALA A 93 -24.18 3.98 6.72
N GLY A 94 -23.85 3.41 5.56
CA GLY A 94 -24.43 3.79 4.27
C GLY A 94 -23.92 5.12 3.71
N THR A 95 -22.78 5.63 4.19
CA THR A 95 -22.22 6.92 3.73
C THR A 95 -21.31 6.79 2.50
N CYS A 96 -20.94 5.56 2.14
CA CYS A 96 -20.09 5.20 0.99
C CYS A 96 -20.31 3.71 0.68
N SER A 97 -19.78 3.20 -0.44
CA SER A 97 -19.98 1.79 -0.83
C SER A 97 -18.72 1.04 -1.28
N SER A 98 -17.62 1.75 -1.53
CA SER A 98 -16.41 1.21 -2.18
C SER A 98 -15.13 1.75 -1.55
N PHE A 99 -13.98 1.14 -1.87
CA PHE A 99 -12.71 1.69 -1.44
C PHE A 99 -12.44 3.09 -2.02
N ALA A 100 -12.95 3.42 -3.21
CA ALA A 100 -12.77 4.74 -3.81
C ALA A 100 -13.46 5.86 -3.01
N ASP A 101 -14.66 5.64 -2.48
CA ASP A 101 -15.45 6.69 -1.81
C ASP A 101 -15.46 6.58 -0.27
N CYS A 102 -15.00 5.47 0.31
CA CYS A 102 -14.98 5.30 1.76
C CYS A 102 -13.75 5.88 2.47
N MET A 103 -12.64 6.18 1.78
CA MET A 103 -11.40 6.69 2.40
C MET A 103 -10.69 7.66 1.46
N ALA A 104 -10.12 8.75 1.99
CA ALA A 104 -9.48 9.75 1.13
C ALA A 104 -8.18 9.25 0.49
N ILE A 105 -7.48 8.29 1.13
CA ILE A 105 -6.17 7.81 0.65
C ILE A 105 -6.21 7.17 -0.74
N THR A 106 -7.32 6.52 -1.11
CA THR A 106 -7.46 5.83 -2.40
C THR A 106 -7.53 6.85 -3.54
N GLU A 107 -8.23 7.96 -3.34
CA GLU A 107 -8.30 9.06 -4.30
C GLU A 107 -7.03 9.93 -4.26
N GLU A 108 -6.56 10.31 -3.07
CA GLU A 108 -5.43 11.23 -2.92
C GLU A 108 -4.06 10.62 -3.28
N LEU A 109 -3.95 9.29 -3.36
CA LEU A 109 -2.80 8.59 -3.94
C LEU A 109 -3.02 8.24 -5.43
N GLY A 110 -3.78 9.05 -6.15
CA GLY A 110 -3.90 9.04 -7.62
C GLY A 110 -5.22 8.48 -8.17
N GLY A 111 -6.15 8.05 -7.31
CA GLY A 111 -7.45 7.52 -7.74
C GLY A 111 -7.36 6.25 -8.58
N SER A 112 -8.47 5.82 -9.19
CA SER A 112 -8.53 4.51 -9.87
C SER A 112 -9.26 4.51 -11.21
N SER A 113 -10.03 5.55 -11.51
CA SER A 113 -11.03 5.53 -12.58
C SER A 113 -10.55 6.12 -13.91
N ASN A 114 -9.51 6.95 -13.90
CA ASN A 114 -9.01 7.64 -15.09
C ASN A 114 -7.91 6.85 -15.81
N GLY A 115 -7.94 6.87 -17.14
CA GLY A 115 -6.94 6.23 -18.00
C GLY A 115 -7.49 5.11 -18.88
N THR A 116 -6.62 4.59 -19.75
CA THR A 116 -6.94 3.48 -20.65
C THR A 116 -6.44 2.16 -20.07
N GLU A 117 -7.13 1.07 -20.37
CA GLU A 117 -6.66 -0.27 -19.99
C GLU A 117 -5.34 -0.59 -20.69
N VAL A 118 -4.40 -1.14 -19.92
CA VAL A 118 -3.09 -1.57 -20.38
C VAL A 118 -2.70 -2.87 -19.69
N THR A 119 -1.84 -3.62 -20.37
CA THR A 119 -1.02 -4.66 -19.73
C THR A 119 0.39 -4.11 -19.60
N LEU A 120 0.89 -4.00 -18.38
CA LEU A 120 2.25 -3.53 -18.08
C LEU A 120 3.02 -4.64 -17.35
N ASN A 121 4.20 -4.97 -17.86
CA ASN A 121 5.09 -5.88 -17.17
C ASN A 121 5.98 -5.08 -16.19
N ILE A 122 5.85 -5.38 -14.89
CA ILE A 122 6.60 -4.73 -13.81
C ILE A 122 7.56 -5.77 -13.24
N ASN A 123 8.85 -5.60 -13.50
CA ASN A 123 9.90 -6.55 -13.11
C ASN A 123 9.58 -8.04 -13.40
N GLY A 124 9.09 -8.35 -14.60
CA GLY A 124 8.72 -9.71 -15.01
C GLY A 124 7.27 -10.09 -14.74
N GLU A 125 6.58 -9.38 -13.84
CA GLU A 125 5.19 -9.66 -13.47
C GLU A 125 4.20 -8.93 -14.37
N GLU A 126 3.24 -9.66 -14.94
CA GLU A 126 2.18 -9.07 -15.76
C GLU A 126 1.11 -8.41 -14.89
N ASN A 127 0.80 -7.15 -15.17
CA ASN A 127 -0.21 -6.37 -14.45
C ASN A 127 -1.20 -5.79 -15.46
N PHE A 128 -2.49 -6.02 -15.25
CA PHE A 128 -3.56 -5.51 -16.09
C PHE A 128 -4.41 -4.50 -15.32
N GLY A 129 -4.83 -3.42 -15.98
CA GLY A 129 -5.71 -2.42 -15.39
C GLY A 129 -5.67 -1.09 -16.13
N ARG A 130 -6.38 -0.09 -15.61
CA ARG A 130 -6.31 1.28 -16.12
C ARG A 130 -4.97 1.90 -15.78
N CYS A 131 -4.30 2.45 -16.78
CA CYS A 131 -3.07 3.23 -16.66
C CYS A 131 -3.37 4.56 -15.95
N VAL A 132 -3.32 4.56 -14.62
CA VAL A 132 -3.55 5.76 -13.80
C VAL A 132 -2.26 6.55 -13.69
N SER A 133 -2.29 7.81 -14.12
CA SER A 133 -1.13 8.70 -14.17
C SER A 133 -1.26 9.93 -13.27
N GLU A 134 -2.25 9.99 -12.38
CA GLU A 134 -2.33 11.10 -11.41
C GLU A 134 -1.20 11.02 -10.37
N PRO A 135 -0.68 12.15 -9.87
CA PRO A 135 0.41 12.15 -8.90
C PRO A 135 0.12 11.30 -7.64
N PRO A 136 1.09 10.50 -7.16
CA PRO A 136 2.49 10.42 -7.61
C PRO A 136 2.76 9.42 -8.76
N LEU A 137 1.74 8.82 -9.37
CA LEU A 137 1.90 7.74 -10.36
C LEU A 137 2.42 8.20 -11.73
N ASN A 138 2.32 9.49 -12.07
CA ASN A 138 2.95 10.08 -13.26
C ASN A 138 4.49 9.93 -13.30
N HIS A 139 5.11 9.56 -12.19
CA HIS A 139 6.54 9.27 -12.13
C HIS A 139 6.87 7.80 -12.39
N PHE A 140 5.88 6.89 -12.29
CA PHE A 140 6.12 5.44 -12.21
C PHE A 140 7.04 4.90 -13.31
N CYS A 141 8.02 4.09 -12.89
CA CYS A 141 8.94 3.38 -13.76
C CYS A 141 8.97 1.88 -13.41
N GLN A 142 8.72 1.05 -14.42
CA GLN A 142 8.43 -0.37 -14.29
C GLN A 142 9.67 -1.28 -14.20
N LEU A 143 10.87 -0.76 -14.50
CA LEU A 143 12.14 -1.50 -14.51
C LEU A 143 13.30 -0.59 -14.11
N SER A 144 14.28 -1.12 -13.38
CA SER A 144 15.52 -0.41 -13.01
C SER A 144 16.41 -0.03 -14.19
N SER A 145 16.24 -0.69 -15.35
CA SER A 145 16.97 -0.38 -16.58
C SER A 145 16.37 0.79 -17.38
N LEU A 146 15.18 1.27 -17.00
CA LEU A 146 14.48 2.37 -17.67
C LEU A 146 14.66 3.67 -16.89
N ASN A 147 14.53 4.79 -17.61
CA ASN A 147 14.57 6.13 -17.01
C ASN A 147 13.80 7.14 -17.88
N GLY A 148 13.48 8.29 -17.28
CA GLY A 148 12.91 9.44 -17.99
C GLY A 148 11.64 9.09 -18.78
N THR A 149 11.66 9.36 -20.09
CA THR A 149 10.51 9.13 -20.98
C THR A 149 10.31 7.68 -21.39
N ALA A 150 11.25 6.78 -21.06
CA ALA A 150 11.11 5.35 -21.34
C ALA A 150 10.27 4.62 -20.27
N CYS A 151 10.07 5.24 -19.11
CA CYS A 151 9.19 4.75 -18.06
C CYS A 151 7.71 4.84 -18.50
N ALA A 152 6.86 3.97 -17.95
CA ALA A 152 5.43 3.93 -18.27
C ALA A 152 4.68 5.20 -17.84
N ARG A 153 5.12 5.86 -16.75
CA ARG A 153 4.50 7.07 -16.18
C ARG A 153 3.02 6.93 -15.82
N CYS A 154 2.62 5.70 -15.52
CA CYS A 154 1.34 5.34 -14.97
C CYS A 154 1.42 3.96 -14.32
N LEU A 155 0.46 3.64 -13.46
CA LEU A 155 0.36 2.34 -12.83
C LEU A 155 -1.00 1.68 -13.18
N PRO A 156 -1.02 0.39 -13.59
CA PRO A 156 -2.26 -0.34 -13.80
C PRO A 156 -3.05 -0.53 -12.49
N ARG A 157 -4.22 0.10 -12.38
CA ARG A 157 -5.17 -0.10 -11.27
C ARG A 157 -6.49 -0.67 -11.78
N SER A 158 -7.16 -1.48 -10.96
CA SER A 158 -8.56 -1.82 -11.21
C SER A 158 -9.46 -0.63 -10.88
N ASP A 159 -10.74 -0.68 -11.29
CA ASP A 159 -11.71 0.35 -10.93
C ASP A 159 -12.16 0.20 -9.47
N TRP A 160 -11.54 0.94 -8.56
CA TRP A 160 -11.87 0.90 -7.13
C TRP A 160 -13.25 1.46 -6.78
N SER A 161 -13.96 2.11 -7.72
CA SER A 161 -15.38 2.45 -7.51
C SER A 161 -16.26 1.20 -7.48
N GLN A 162 -15.76 0.08 -8.00
CA GLN A 162 -16.42 -1.23 -7.98
C GLN A 162 -15.84 -2.17 -6.91
N ALA A 163 -14.84 -1.72 -6.14
CA ALA A 163 -14.18 -2.53 -5.11
C ALA A 163 -14.91 -2.37 -3.77
N PRO A 164 -15.72 -3.36 -3.32
CA PRO A 164 -16.45 -3.26 -2.07
C PRO A 164 -15.51 -3.36 -0.87
N ILE A 165 -15.93 -2.79 0.27
CA ILE A 165 -15.19 -2.93 1.52
C ILE A 165 -15.35 -4.37 2.07
N PRO A 166 -14.28 -5.16 2.23
CA PRO A 166 -14.40 -6.55 2.66
C PRO A 166 -14.91 -6.63 4.10
N SER A 167 -15.86 -7.52 4.41
CA SER A 167 -16.39 -7.69 5.78
C SER A 167 -15.33 -8.10 6.81
N SER A 168 -14.21 -8.69 6.35
CA SER A 168 -13.02 -9.01 7.13
C SER A 168 -12.29 -7.77 7.69
N THR A 169 -12.62 -6.57 7.20
CA THR A 169 -12.05 -5.29 7.64
C THR A 169 -12.88 -4.60 8.72
N THR A 170 -14.04 -5.14 9.08
CA THR A 170 -14.90 -4.57 10.14
C THR A 170 -14.24 -4.66 11.52
N TYR A 171 -14.56 -3.71 12.42
CA TYR A 171 -14.06 -3.72 13.80
C TYR A 171 -14.29 -5.07 14.51
N ALA A 172 -15.49 -5.64 14.35
CA ALA A 172 -15.84 -6.93 14.97
C ALA A 172 -14.92 -8.06 14.46
N SER A 173 -14.68 -8.12 13.14
CA SER A 173 -13.78 -9.12 12.54
C SER A 173 -12.34 -8.91 13.01
N ILE A 174 -11.85 -7.66 13.05
CA ILE A 174 -10.47 -7.39 13.48
C ILE A 174 -10.27 -7.71 14.94
N ARG A 175 -11.20 -7.33 15.80
CA ARG A 175 -11.13 -7.69 17.20
C ARG A 175 -11.03 -9.22 17.34
N GLN A 176 -11.79 -9.98 16.56
CA GLN A 176 -11.66 -11.44 16.56
C GLN A 176 -10.29 -11.91 16.08
N GLN A 177 -9.77 -11.35 14.97
CA GLN A 177 -8.45 -11.70 14.42
C GLN A 177 -7.31 -11.36 15.40
N VAL A 178 -7.34 -10.20 16.05
CA VAL A 178 -6.36 -9.78 17.07
C VAL A 178 -6.39 -10.70 18.28
N PHE A 179 -7.55 -10.95 18.87
CA PHE A 179 -7.62 -11.57 20.19
C PHE A 179 -7.75 -13.10 20.17
N LYS A 180 -8.25 -13.65 19.06
CA LYS A 180 -8.59 -15.07 18.90
C LYS A 180 -8.06 -15.67 17.59
N GLY A 181 -7.56 -14.87 16.66
CA GLY A 181 -7.04 -15.34 15.38
C GLY A 181 -5.70 -16.06 15.53
N LYS A 182 -5.37 -16.89 14.52
CA LYS A 182 -4.04 -17.52 14.43
C LYS A 182 -2.96 -16.54 13.97
N SER A 183 -3.36 -15.47 13.26
CA SER A 183 -2.49 -14.44 12.72
C SER A 183 -3.26 -13.13 12.58
N ILE A 184 -2.54 -12.00 12.60
CA ILE A 184 -3.09 -10.65 12.45
C ILE A 184 -3.14 -10.15 11.00
N GLY A 185 -2.73 -10.98 10.04
CA GLY A 185 -2.73 -10.65 8.60
C GLY A 185 -3.82 -11.35 7.78
N GLN A 186 -4.80 -12.02 8.43
CA GLN A 186 -5.76 -12.88 7.72
C GLN A 186 -6.64 -12.12 6.72
N MET A 187 -6.92 -10.83 6.98
CA MET A 187 -7.65 -9.97 6.05
C MET A 187 -6.83 -9.52 4.83
N SER A 188 -5.49 -9.57 4.90
CA SER A 188 -4.61 -8.96 3.90
C SER A 188 -4.90 -9.43 2.46
N PRO A 189 -5.01 -10.75 2.18
CA PRO A 189 -5.29 -11.21 0.82
C PRO A 189 -6.60 -10.69 0.26
N LEU A 190 -7.60 -10.43 1.12
CA LEU A 190 -8.90 -9.90 0.69
C LEU A 190 -8.80 -8.43 0.32
N VAL A 191 -8.01 -7.63 1.03
CA VAL A 191 -7.79 -6.21 0.66
C VAL A 191 -7.03 -6.12 -0.66
N HIS A 192 -5.95 -6.89 -0.82
CA HIS A 192 -5.22 -6.98 -2.09
C HIS A 192 -6.13 -7.41 -3.25
N ALA A 193 -6.91 -8.49 -3.07
CA ALA A 193 -7.77 -9.02 -4.12
C ALA A 193 -8.94 -8.10 -4.49
N ASN A 194 -9.47 -7.30 -3.56
CA ASN A 194 -10.52 -6.34 -3.88
C ASN A 194 -9.99 -5.12 -4.62
N LEU A 195 -8.75 -4.69 -4.34
CA LEU A 195 -8.12 -3.58 -5.05
C LEU A 195 -7.57 -4.00 -6.42
N ASP A 196 -7.18 -5.27 -6.58
CA ASP A 196 -6.76 -5.89 -7.86
C ASP A 196 -5.76 -5.03 -8.67
N GLY A 197 -5.63 -5.27 -9.98
CA GLY A 197 -4.62 -4.61 -10.81
C GLY A 197 -3.22 -4.88 -10.27
N THR A 198 -2.35 -3.88 -10.22
CA THR A 198 -1.03 -4.08 -9.60
C THR A 198 -1.10 -4.47 -8.14
N MET A 199 -2.08 -3.96 -7.37
CA MET A 199 -2.24 -4.33 -5.95
C MET A 199 -2.56 -5.83 -5.77
N GLY A 200 -3.05 -6.51 -6.80
CA GLY A 200 -3.39 -7.94 -6.77
C GLY A 200 -2.23 -8.89 -7.10
N THR A 201 -1.07 -8.40 -7.56
CA THR A 201 0.03 -9.24 -8.07
C THR A 201 1.23 -9.31 -7.11
N PHE A 202 2.26 -10.09 -7.48
CA PHE A 202 3.55 -10.08 -6.78
C PHE A 202 4.29 -8.74 -6.88
N ALA A 203 3.97 -7.93 -7.89
CA ALA A 203 4.43 -6.55 -8.01
C ALA A 203 3.59 -5.56 -7.18
N SER A 204 2.75 -6.02 -6.24
CA SER A 204 1.92 -5.12 -5.41
C SER A 204 2.66 -3.97 -4.69
N PRO A 205 3.95 -4.07 -4.30
CA PRO A 205 4.66 -2.89 -3.78
C PRO A 205 4.87 -1.76 -4.79
N ALA A 206 4.69 -2.01 -6.10
CA ALA A 206 4.67 -0.95 -7.10
C ALA A 206 3.49 0.01 -6.89
N GLU A 207 2.42 -0.44 -6.23
CA GLU A 207 1.27 0.37 -5.80
C GLU A 207 1.57 1.13 -4.49
N PRO A 208 1.61 2.49 -4.48
CA PRO A 208 1.82 3.27 -3.26
C PRO A 208 0.89 2.94 -2.08
N LEU A 209 -0.34 2.50 -2.35
CA LEU A 209 -1.29 2.10 -1.31
C LEU A 209 -0.86 0.84 -0.55
N PHE A 210 -0.01 -0.02 -1.14
CA PHE A 210 0.60 -1.20 -0.50
C PHE A 210 1.22 -0.85 0.85
N TRP A 211 2.02 0.21 0.89
CA TRP A 211 2.76 0.61 2.07
C TRP A 211 1.83 1.02 3.21
N SER A 212 0.74 1.71 2.88
CA SER A 212 -0.23 2.15 3.87
C SER A 212 -1.11 1.00 4.36
N HIS A 213 -1.44 0.05 3.48
CA HIS A 213 -2.10 -1.20 3.84
C HIS A 213 -1.25 -2.02 4.83
N HIS A 214 0.02 -2.25 4.51
CA HIS A 214 0.93 -2.99 5.38
C HIS A 214 1.27 -2.24 6.67
N ALA A 215 1.28 -0.91 6.66
CA ALA A 215 1.40 -0.12 7.89
C ALA A 215 0.19 -0.32 8.84
N MET A 216 -1.02 -0.53 8.29
CA MET A 216 -2.19 -0.89 9.10
C MET A 216 -2.07 -2.30 9.70
N ILE A 217 -1.55 -3.27 8.95
CA ILE A 217 -1.27 -4.62 9.47
C ILE A 217 -0.23 -4.56 10.60
N ASP A 218 0.84 -3.78 10.42
CA ASP A 218 1.90 -3.58 11.41
C ASP A 218 1.40 -2.90 12.70
N LEU A 219 0.47 -1.94 12.56
CA LEU A 219 -0.24 -1.34 13.69
C LEU A 219 -1.02 -2.40 14.48
N LEU A 220 -1.80 -3.25 13.79
CA LEU A 220 -2.55 -4.32 14.45
C LEU A 220 -1.63 -5.33 15.13
N HIS A 221 -0.48 -5.63 14.53
CA HIS A 221 0.53 -6.48 15.17
C HIS A 221 1.08 -5.86 16.45
N THR A 222 1.32 -4.55 16.45
CA THR A 222 1.74 -3.81 17.64
C THR A 222 0.67 -3.84 18.73
N ILE A 223 -0.60 -3.68 18.36
CA ILE A 223 -1.74 -3.81 19.29
C ILE A 223 -1.81 -5.23 19.86
N PHE A 224 -1.68 -6.25 19.01
CA PHE A 224 -1.64 -7.65 19.43
C PHE A 224 -0.57 -7.87 20.51
N HIS A 225 0.69 -7.47 20.26
CA HIS A 225 1.77 -7.67 21.23
C HIS A 225 1.48 -6.98 22.56
N LYS A 226 1.08 -5.70 22.52
CA LYS A 226 0.76 -4.94 23.74
C LYS A 226 -0.39 -5.52 24.54
N CYS A 227 -1.40 -6.07 23.87
CA CYS A 227 -2.60 -6.59 24.54
C CYS A 227 -2.51 -8.08 24.93
N ARG A 228 -1.75 -8.90 24.19
CA ARG A 228 -1.79 -10.38 24.30
C ARG A 228 -0.50 -10.99 24.80
N VAL A 229 0.65 -10.42 24.47
CA VAL A 229 1.97 -10.95 24.84
C VAL A 229 2.49 -10.27 26.10
N GLY A 230 2.16 -9.00 26.29
CA GLY A 230 2.63 -8.19 27.41
C GLY A 230 3.89 -7.40 27.03
N THR A 231 4.09 -6.27 27.70
CA THR A 231 5.30 -5.44 27.67
C THR A 231 6.07 -5.61 28.95
#